data_AF-A0A3B0MGY9-F1
#
_entry.id   AF-A0A3B0MGY9-F1
#
_cell.length_a   1.000
_cell.length_b   1.000
_cell.length_c   1.000
_cell.angle_alpha   90.00
_cell.angle_beta   90.00
_cell.angle_gamma   90.00
#
_symmetry.space_group_name_H-M   'P 1'
#
loop_
_entity.id
_entity.type
_entity.pdbx_description
1 polymer ?
#
loop_
_entity_poly.entity_id
_entity_poly.type
_entity_poly.pdbx_seq_one_letter_code
_entity_poly.pdbx_strand_id
1 'polypeptide(L)' 'MKQLTLAEYVNIHGQEKTAKTFGIYQSAINKVIHSKRKITVFIYEDGKVEAKELKPFPSQRPNKKLI' A
#
# COMPACT_ATOMS: atom_id res chain seq x y z
N MET A 1 -5.22 -8.60 -16.09
CA MET A 1 -4.79 -8.19 -14.72
C MET A 1 -3.48 -7.40 -14.77
N LYS A 2 -3.45 -6.17 -14.23
CA LYS A 2 -2.25 -5.31 -14.15
C LYS A 2 -1.70 -5.30 -12.73
N GLN A 3 -0.38 -5.32 -12.59
CA GLN A 3 0.30 -5.23 -11.30
C GLN A 3 1.16 -3.98 -11.23
N LEU A 4 1.17 -3.35 -10.06
CA LEU A 4 2.05 -2.23 -9.77
C LEU A 4 2.30 -2.11 -8.27
N THR A 5 3.35 -1.40 -7.88
CA THR A 5 3.56 -1.06 -6.47
C THR A 5 2.48 -0.10 -5.98
N LEU A 6 2.22 -0.10 -4.67
CA LEU A 6 1.31 0.89 -4.09
C LEU A 6 1.78 2.33 -4.34
N ALA A 7 3.10 2.58 -4.36
CA ALA A 7 3.66 3.89 -4.62
C ALA A 7 3.32 4.39 -6.04
N GLU A 8 3.45 3.52 -7.05
CA GLU A 8 3.04 3.83 -8.42
C GLU A 8 1.53 4.07 -8.51
N TYR A 9 0.72 3.27 -7.80
CA TYR A 9 -0.73 3.42 -7.84
C TYR A 9 -1.16 4.77 -7.27
N VAL A 10 -0.53 5.17 -6.15
CA VAL A 10 -0.72 6.48 -5.54
C VAL A 10 -0.22 7.60 -6.44
N ASN A 11 0.88 7.41 -7.18
CA ASN A 11 1.38 8.42 -8.11
C ASN A 11 0.41 8.67 -9.27
N ILE A 12 -0.30 7.62 -9.73
CA ILE A 12 -1.28 7.72 -10.82
C ILE A 12 -2.62 8.30 -10.33
N HIS A 13 -3.09 7.88 -9.16
CA HIS A 13 -4.46 8.14 -8.70
C HIS A 13 -4.56 9.18 -7.57
N GLY A 14 -3.45 9.51 -6.91
CA GLY A 14 -3.41 10.30 -5.70
C GLY A 14 -3.73 9.51 -4.44
N GLN A 15 -3.30 10.04 -3.29
CA GLN A 15 -3.46 9.38 -1.99
C GLN A 15 -4.94 9.27 -1.57
N GLU A 16 -5.74 10.30 -1.81
CA GLU A 16 -7.15 10.34 -1.42
C GLU A 16 -7.98 9.29 -2.17
N LYS A 17 -7.81 9.20 -3.50
CA LYS A 17 -8.52 8.19 -4.32
C LYS A 17 -8.09 6.78 -3.93
N THR A 18 -6.80 6.57 -3.71
CA THR A 18 -6.28 5.28 -3.25
C THR A 18 -6.89 4.86 -1.91
N ALA A 19 -6.99 5.81 -0.96
CA ALA A 19 -7.60 5.57 0.34
C ALA A 19 -9.08 5.18 0.21
N LYS A 20 -9.85 5.90 -0.63
CA LYS A 20 -11.24 5.57 -0.95
C LYS A 20 -11.38 4.18 -1.59
N THR A 21 -10.52 3.83 -2.55
CA THR A 21 -10.53 2.52 -3.21
C THR A 21 -10.37 1.37 -2.22
N PHE A 22 -9.49 1.52 -1.23
CA PHE A 22 -9.24 0.48 -0.22
C PHE A 22 -10.11 0.61 1.04
N GLY A 23 -11.01 1.59 1.10
CA GLY A 23 -11.87 1.82 2.26
C GLY A 23 -11.11 2.19 3.54
N ILE A 24 -9.99 2.90 3.41
CA ILE A 24 -9.13 3.32 4.53
C ILE A 24 -8.95 4.83 4.57
N TYR A 25 -8.39 5.34 5.66
CA TYR A 25 -8.00 6.75 5.77
C TYR A 25 -6.75 7.06 4.93
N GLN A 26 -6.67 8.28 4.37
CA GLN A 26 -5.50 8.74 3.62
C GLN A 26 -4.21 8.77 4.47
N SER A 27 -4.33 8.97 5.79
CA SER A 27 -3.21 8.85 6.73
C SER A 27 -2.60 7.44 6.77
N ALA A 28 -3.39 6.39 6.53
CA ALA A 28 -2.89 5.02 6.43
C ALA A 28 -2.02 4.83 5.17
N ILE A 29 -2.41 5.42 4.04
CA ILE A 29 -1.60 5.42 2.82
C ILE A 29 -0.26 6.12 3.05
N ASN A 30 -0.28 7.30 3.70
CA ASN A 30 0.94 8.01 4.06
C ASN A 30 1.87 7.14 4.94
N LYS A 31 1.33 6.52 5.99
CA LYS A 31 2.07 5.61 6.88
C LYS A 31 2.71 4.45 6.13
N VAL A 32 1.99 3.85 5.18
CA VAL A 32 2.49 2.72 4.39
C VAL A 32 3.65 3.14 3.48
N ILE A 33 3.52 4.29 2.80
CA ILE A 33 4.59 4.85 1.95
C ILE A 33 5.83 5.15 2.80
N HIS A 34 5.64 5.83 3.94
CA HIS A 34 6.74 6.26 4.81
C HIS A 34 7.47 5.06 5.45
N SER A 35 6.74 3.98 5.75
CA SER A 35 7.31 2.75 6.29
C SER A 35 7.92 1.81 5.23
N LYS A 36 7.95 2.21 3.95
CA LYS A 36 8.54 1.46 2.83
C LYS A 36 8.06 0.00 2.77
N ARG A 37 6.79 -0.24 3.09
CA ARG A 37 6.19 -1.58 3.03
C ARG A 37 6.15 -2.05 1.58
N LYS A 38 6.43 -3.34 1.37
CA LYS A 38 6.36 -3.97 0.05
C LYS A 38 4.92 -4.36 -0.24
N ILE A 39 4.15 -3.42 -0.80
CA ILE A 39 2.74 -3.64 -1.16
C ILE A 39 2.61 -3.63 -2.69
N THR A 40 2.01 -4.70 -3.21
CA THR A 40 1.66 -4.84 -4.63
C THR A 40 0.15 -4.67 -4.78
N VAL A 41 -0.25 -3.82 -5.72
CA VAL A 41 -1.64 -3.57 -6.11
C VAL A 41 -1.94 -4.32 -7.40
N PHE A 42 -3.10 -4.95 -7.44
CA PHE A 42 -3.62 -5.75 -8.53
C PHE A 42 -4.91 -5.12 -9.04
N ILE A 43 -4.93 -4.76 -10.33
CA ILE A 43 -6.11 -4.23 -11.01
C ILE A 43 -6.62 -5.31 -11.96
N TYR A 44 -7.82 -5.80 -11.69
CA TYR A 44 -8.51 -6.81 -12.50
C TYR A 44 -9.32 -6.15 -13.62
N GLU A 45 -9.71 -6.94 -14.61
CA GLU A 45 -10.41 -6.45 -15.81
C GLU A 45 -11.85 -6.03 -15.52
N ASP A 46 -12.45 -6.57 -14.45
CA ASP A 46 -13.75 -6.18 -13.91
C ASP A 46 -13.70 -4.86 -13.10
N GLY A 47 -12.54 -4.22 -13.00
CA GLY A 47 -12.33 -3.00 -12.24
C GLY A 47 -12.09 -3.23 -10.75
N LYS A 48 -12.09 -4.48 -10.27
CA LYS A 48 -11.73 -4.80 -8.89
C LYS A 48 -10.27 -4.44 -8.64
N VAL A 49 -9.99 -3.87 -7.48
CA VAL A 49 -8.64 -3.53 -7.03
C VAL A 49 -8.35 -4.27 -5.73
N GLU A 50 -7.24 -5.00 -5.69
CA GLU A 50 -6.75 -5.69 -4.50
C GLU A 50 -5.31 -5.28 -4.19
N ALA A 51 -4.90 -5.39 -2.92
CA ALA A 51 -3.52 -5.16 -2.52
C ALA A 51 -3.02 -6.29 -1.61
N LYS A 52 -1.76 -6.69 -1.79
CA LYS A 52 -1.09 -7.69 -0.92
C LYS A 52 0.22 -7.11 -0.39
N GLU A 53 0.46 -7.28 0.91
CA GLU A 53 1.71 -6.90 1.56
C GLU A 53 2.62 -8.12 1.70
N LEU A 54 3.85 -8.02 1.17
CA LEU A 54 4.90 -9.00 1.43
C LEU A 54 5.63 -8.61 2.71
N LYS A 55 5.50 -9.45 3.74
CA LYS A 55 6.13 -9.25 5.05
C LYS A 55 6.90 -10.52 5.47
N PRO A 56 8.11 -10.38 6.05
CA PRO A 56 8.84 -11.53 6.57
C PRO A 56 8.07 -12.22 7.70
N PHE A 57 8.23 -13.54 7.78
CA PHE A 57 7.78 -14.37 8.89
C PHE A 57 9.01 -14.97 9.61
N PRO A 58 9.13 -14.86 10.94
CA PRO A 58 8.21 -14.19 11.86
C PRO A 58 8.20 -12.67 11.66
N SER A 59 7.10 -12.02 12.08
CA SER A 59 6.99 -10.57 11.94
C SER A 59 8.02 -9.87 12.82
N GLN A 60 8.95 -9.16 12.19
CA GLN A 60 9.92 -8.35 12.92
C GLN A 60 9.23 -7.13 13.55
N ARG A 61 9.51 -6.86 14.82
CA ARG A 61 9.09 -5.59 15.43
C ARG A 61 9.88 -4.47 14.74
N PRO A 62 9.25 -3.34 14.37
CA PRO A 62 10.00 -2.21 13.85
C PRO A 62 11.05 -1.82 14.88
N ASN A 63 12.31 -1.77 14.49
CA ASN A 63 13.39 -1.31 15.34
C ASN A 63 13.09 0.17 15.66
N LYS A 64 12.54 0.46 16.85
CA LYS A 64 12.42 1.84 17.32
C LYS A 64 13.84 2.35 17.42
N LYS A 65 14.29 3.18 16.47
CA LYS A 65 15.45 4.02 16.72
C LYS A 65 15.13 4.79 18.00
N LEU A 66 15.83 4.47 19.08
CA LEU A 66 15.94 5.32 20.25
C LEU A 66 16.58 6.61 19.72
N ILE A 67 15.76 7.64 19.58
CA ILE A 67 16.23 9.02 19.44
C ILE A 67 16.22 9.59 20.84
#